data_AF-A0AAV5YPS4-F1
#
_entry.id   AF-A0AAV5YPS4-F1
#
_cell.length_a   1.000
_cell.length_b   1.000
_cell.length_c   1.000
_cell.angle_alpha   90.00
_cell.angle_beta   90.00
_cell.angle_gamma   90.00
#
_symmetry.space_group_name_H-M   'P 1'
#
loop_
_entity.id
_entity.type
_entity.pdbx_description
1 polymer ?
#
loop_
_entity_poly.entity_id
_entity_poly.type
_entity_poly.pdbx_seq_one_letter_code
_entity_poly.pdbx_strand_id
1 'polypeptide(L)'
;EPMSAVYTLEQILNRLDELSLDGQAFCRSLLSHGEVLAVQLSYLPEALLWLVTSPTQTRIMRAHQPECMILTLAEARDLFTALGDPCPASLMEVAGRFATAAPGTPEWKDDDDAEPYEGRDEDESDYV
;
A
#
# COMPACT_ATOMS: atom_id res chain seq x y z
N GLU A 1 -5.84 7.85 17.57
CA GLU A 1 -5.64 8.47 16.25
C GLU A 1 -5.49 7.35 15.22
N PRO A 2 -6.07 7.43 14.01
CA PRO A 2 -5.73 6.47 12.98
C PRO A 2 -4.23 6.64 12.69
N MET A 3 -3.43 5.62 13.03
CA MET A 3 -2.02 5.59 12.64
C MET A 3 -1.97 5.67 11.11
N SER A 4 -1.37 6.73 10.56
CA SER A 4 -1.16 6.86 9.12
C SER A 4 -0.43 5.61 8.61
N ALA A 5 -1.04 4.84 7.71
CA ALA A 5 -0.43 3.62 7.18
C ALA A 5 0.79 3.92 6.25
N VAL A 6 0.99 5.19 5.90
CA VAL A 6 2.08 5.65 5.03
C VAL A 6 2.95 6.64 5.79
N TYR A 7 4.27 6.43 5.73
CA TYR A 7 5.29 7.25 6.37
C TYR A 7 6.36 7.65 5.35
N THR A 8 6.63 8.95 5.22
CA THR A 8 7.78 9.41 4.42
C THR A 8 9.07 9.19 5.20
N LEU A 9 10.18 8.94 4.49
CA LEU A 9 11.48 8.83 5.15
C LEU A 9 11.88 10.13 5.87
N GLU A 10 11.46 11.30 5.36
CA GLU A 10 11.66 12.59 6.03
C GLU A 10 10.90 12.67 7.36
N GLN A 11 9.65 12.20 7.42
CA GLN A 11 8.90 12.14 8.68
C GLN A 11 9.52 11.16 9.68
N ILE A 12 10.04 10.02 9.20
CA ILE A 12 10.75 9.05 10.05
C ILE A 12 12.01 9.69 10.63
N LEU A 13 12.80 10.38 9.81
CA LEU A 13 13.99 11.11 10.23
C LEU A 13 13.69 12.17 11.29
N ASN A 14 12.61 12.94 11.08
CA ASN A 14 12.23 14.03 11.99
C ASN A 14 11.62 13.54 13.31
N ARG A 15 11.17 12.29 13.39
CA ARG A 15 10.56 11.70 14.60
C ARG A 15 11.54 10.85 15.41
N LEU A 16 12.64 10.40 14.81
CA LEU A 16 13.64 9.61 15.49
C LEU A 16 14.74 10.55 16.03
N ASP A 17 14.50 11.09 17.23
CA ASP A 17 15.44 11.97 17.94
C ASP A 17 16.84 11.33 18.18
N GLU A 18 16.99 10.00 18.01
CA GLU A 18 18.20 9.25 18.33
C GLU A 18 18.70 8.34 17.18
N LEU A 19 18.54 8.75 15.91
CA LEU A 19 19.27 8.07 14.85
C LEU A 19 20.78 8.31 15.00
N SER A 20 21.57 7.24 14.97
CA SER A 20 23.03 7.33 14.92
C SER A 20 23.49 8.15 13.71
N LEU A 21 24.69 8.73 13.76
CA LEU A 21 25.26 9.50 12.64
C LEU A 21 25.24 8.69 11.34
N ASP A 22 25.56 7.40 11.41
CA ASP A 22 25.53 6.49 10.27
C ASP A 22 24.09 6.28 9.75
N GLY A 23 23.10 6.14 10.66
CA GLY A 23 21.69 6.04 10.28
C GLY A 23 21.18 7.30 9.58
N GLN A 24 21.57 8.48 10.07
CA GLN A 24 21.24 9.76 9.43
C GLN A 24 21.91 9.89 8.06
N ALA A 25 23.19 9.50 7.94
CA ALA A 25 23.92 9.52 6.67
C ALA A 25 23.29 8.57 5.64
N PHE A 26 22.88 7.37 6.08
CA PHE A 26 22.17 6.41 5.25
C PHE A 26 20.84 6.98 4.73
N CYS A 27 19.98 7.51 5.61
CA CYS A 27 18.71 8.07 5.19
C CYS A 27 18.87 9.29 4.27
N ARG A 28 19.85 10.17 4.54
CA ARG A 28 20.19 11.30 3.65
C ARG A 28 20.68 10.83 2.29
N SER A 29 21.48 9.77 2.24
CA SER A 29 21.93 9.15 0.99
C SER A 29 20.74 8.67 0.16
N LEU A 30 19.76 7.99 0.79
CA LEU A 30 18.53 7.57 0.12
C LEU A 30 17.73 8.76 -0.43
N LEU A 31 17.55 9.81 0.37
CA LEU A 31 16.81 11.02 -0.03
C LEU A 31 17.51 11.79 -1.17
N SER A 32 18.84 11.70 -1.29
CA SER A 32 19.58 12.33 -2.41
C SER A 32 19.24 11.73 -3.78
N HIS A 33 18.64 10.52 -3.79
CA HIS A 33 18.25 9.81 -5.00
C HIS A 33 16.75 9.86 -5.30
N GLY A 34 15.98 10.58 -4.48
CA GLY A 34 14.54 10.81 -4.66
C GLY A 34 13.70 10.44 -3.44
N GLU A 35 12.39 10.34 -3.63
CA GLU A 35 11.44 10.06 -2.57
C GLU A 35 11.54 8.59 -2.10
N VAL A 36 11.29 8.39 -0.80
CA VAL A 36 11.19 7.08 -0.15
C VAL A 36 10.00 7.10 0.81
N LEU A 37 9.09 6.13 0.65
CA LEU A 37 7.95 5.92 1.54
C LEU A 37 8.04 4.53 2.17
N ALA A 38 7.57 4.42 3.40
CA ALA A 38 7.31 3.16 4.08
C ALA A 38 5.80 3.00 4.23
N VAL A 39 5.28 1.85 3.82
CA VAL A 39 3.85 1.53 3.85
C VAL A 39 3.62 0.33 4.72
N GLN A 40 2.83 0.52 5.77
CA GLN A 40 2.31 -0.55 6.60
C GLN A 40 1.07 -1.14 5.93
N LEU A 41 1.11 -2.43 5.62
CA LEU A 41 0.03 -3.10 4.89
C LEU A 41 -1.06 -3.55 5.87
N SER A 42 -2.31 -3.12 5.67
CA SER A 42 -3.45 -3.51 6.54
C SER A 42 -3.67 -5.03 6.61
N TYR A 43 -3.43 -5.71 5.50
CA TYR A 43 -3.64 -7.15 5.32
C TYR A 43 -2.39 -7.99 5.64
N LEU A 44 -1.25 -7.34 5.93
CA LEU A 44 -0.03 -8.00 6.36
C LEU A 44 0.68 -7.10 7.40
N PRO A 45 0.17 -7.03 8.65
CA PRO A 45 0.57 -6.01 9.62
C PRO A 45 2.02 -6.14 10.10
N GLU A 46 2.61 -7.32 9.98
CA GLU A 46 4.02 -7.59 10.30
C GLU A 46 4.98 -7.15 9.18
N ALA A 47 4.44 -6.79 8.01
CA ALA A 47 5.20 -6.39 6.84
C ALA A 47 5.23 -4.88 6.65
N LEU A 48 6.43 -4.38 6.32
CA LEU A 48 6.64 -3.03 5.85
C LEU A 48 7.10 -3.07 4.40
N LEU A 49 6.34 -2.43 3.52
CA LEU A 49 6.69 -2.26 2.12
C LEU A 49 7.41 -0.91 1.94
N TRP A 50 8.62 -0.96 1.40
CA TRP A 50 9.37 0.25 1.05
C TRP A 50 9.14 0.61 -0.42
N LEU A 51 8.72 1.84 -0.65
CA LEU A 51 8.51 2.39 -1.98
C LEU A 51 9.61 3.39 -2.29
N VAL A 52 10.23 3.24 -3.46
CA VAL A 52 11.36 4.06 -3.89
C VAL A 52 11.20 4.54 -5.34
N THR A 53 11.81 5.68 -5.66
CA THR A 53 11.74 6.23 -7.02
C THR A 53 12.84 5.70 -7.95
N SER A 54 13.96 5.22 -7.40
CA SER A 54 15.16 4.86 -8.16
C SER A 54 15.70 3.46 -7.82
N PRO A 55 16.14 2.68 -8.83
CA PRO A 55 16.83 1.40 -8.60
C PRO A 55 18.11 1.53 -7.74
N THR A 56 18.74 2.71 -7.73
CA THR A 56 19.90 2.98 -6.88
C THR A 56 19.52 2.92 -5.40
N GLN A 57 18.35 3.43 -5.02
CA GLN A 57 17.84 3.35 -3.65
C GLN A 57 17.64 1.88 -3.26
N THR A 58 17.08 1.05 -4.15
CA THR A 58 16.93 -0.40 -3.92
C THR A 58 18.28 -1.07 -3.62
N ARG A 59 19.33 -0.74 -4.37
CA ARG A 59 20.69 -1.28 -4.14
C ARG A 59 21.25 -0.88 -2.79
N ILE A 60 21.12 0.39 -2.42
CA ILE A 60 21.59 0.93 -1.13
C ILE A 60 20.87 0.24 0.03
N MET A 61 19.54 0.11 -0.08
CA MET A 61 18.70 -0.52 0.94
C MET A 61 19.02 -2.01 1.09
N ARG A 62 19.12 -2.76 -0.01
CA ARG A 62 19.46 -4.20 0.02
C ARG A 62 20.86 -4.48 0.58
N ALA A 63 21.81 -3.55 0.40
CA ALA A 63 23.13 -3.68 1.00
C ALA A 63 23.10 -3.59 2.55
N HIS A 64 22.14 -2.87 3.12
CA HIS A 64 21.99 -2.72 4.57
C HIS A 64 20.99 -3.72 5.18
N GLN A 65 19.89 -3.98 4.47
CA GLN A 65 18.88 -4.96 4.85
C GLN A 65 18.48 -5.78 3.63
N PRO A 66 19.08 -6.96 3.42
CA PRO A 66 18.82 -7.77 2.24
C PRO A 66 17.40 -8.31 2.19
N GLU A 67 16.73 -8.47 3.32
CA GLU A 67 15.39 -9.09 3.40
C GLU A 67 14.22 -8.09 3.29
N CYS A 68 14.49 -6.78 3.14
CA CYS A 68 13.40 -5.81 3.08
C CYS A 68 12.62 -5.91 1.75
N MET A 69 11.30 -5.79 1.84
CA MET A 69 10.43 -5.68 0.67
C MET A 69 10.52 -4.26 0.12
N ILE A 70 11.01 -4.14 -1.11
CA ILE A 70 11.18 -2.88 -1.80
C ILE A 70 10.49 -2.99 -3.15
N LEU A 71 9.75 -1.95 -3.51
CA LEU A 71 9.15 -1.80 -4.83
C LEU A 71 9.51 -0.41 -5.38
N THR A 72 10.07 -0.37 -6.58
CA THR A 72 10.31 0.88 -7.29
C THR A 72 9.01 1.39 -7.92
N LEU A 73 8.92 2.69 -8.20
CA LEU A 73 7.78 3.26 -8.95
C LEU A 73 7.60 2.58 -10.32
N ALA A 74 8.69 2.22 -10.99
CA ALA A 74 8.63 1.52 -12.28
C ALA A 74 8.01 0.12 -12.12
N GLU A 75 8.48 -0.68 -11.17
CA GLU A 75 7.92 -2.01 -10.89
C GLU A 75 6.46 -1.93 -10.44
N ALA A 76 6.09 -0.92 -9.64
CA ALA A 76 4.70 -0.68 -9.27
C ALA A 76 3.83 -0.39 -10.48
N ARG A 77 4.28 0.48 -11.40
CA ARG A 77 3.56 0.78 -12.63
C ARG A 77 3.39 -0.45 -13.51
N ASP A 78 4.43 -1.25 -13.65
CA ASP A 78 4.38 -2.51 -14.41
C ASP A 78 3.37 -3.49 -13.77
N LEU A 79 3.37 -3.60 -12.44
CA LEU A 79 2.42 -4.43 -11.70
C LEU A 79 0.97 -3.98 -11.90
N PHE A 80 0.66 -2.70 -11.68
CA PHE A 80 -0.71 -2.18 -11.87
C PHE A 80 -1.16 -2.30 -13.33
N THR A 81 -0.26 -2.07 -14.28
CA THR A 81 -0.56 -2.26 -15.71
C THR A 81 -0.90 -3.71 -16.02
N ALA A 82 -0.15 -4.67 -15.45
CA ALA A 82 -0.41 -6.11 -15.63
C ALA A 82 -1.75 -6.56 -15.02
N LEU A 83 -2.22 -5.87 -13.97
CA LEU A 83 -3.50 -6.12 -13.31
C LEU A 83 -4.69 -5.42 -13.99
N GLY A 84 -4.44 -4.56 -14.99
CA GLY A 84 -5.47 -3.78 -15.65
C GLY A 84 -5.89 -2.52 -14.88
N ASP A 85 -5.13 -2.16 -13.84
CA ASP A 85 -5.40 -0.98 -13.02
C ASP A 85 -4.82 0.30 -13.65
N PRO A 86 -5.36 1.49 -13.33
CA PRO A 86 -4.80 2.76 -13.79
C PRO A 86 -3.35 2.93 -13.34
N CYS A 87 -2.44 3.26 -14.27
CA CYS A 87 -1.02 3.42 -13.96
C CYS A 87 -0.77 4.56 -12.96
N PRO A 88 -0.13 4.31 -11.80
CA PRO A 88 0.11 5.33 -10.79
C PRO A 88 1.18 6.34 -11.24
N ALA A 89 0.93 7.62 -10.96
CA ALA A 89 1.83 8.71 -11.33
C ALA A 89 2.93 8.95 -10.28
N SER A 90 2.67 8.64 -9.00
CA SER A 90 3.55 8.96 -7.86
C SER A 90 3.66 7.82 -6.83
N LEU A 91 4.66 7.87 -5.94
CA LEU A 91 4.78 6.89 -4.85
C LEU A 91 3.62 7.00 -3.85
N MET A 92 3.08 8.19 -3.62
CA MET A 92 1.95 8.38 -2.72
C MET A 92 0.69 7.68 -3.23
N GLU A 93 0.44 7.72 -4.55
CA GLU A 93 -0.66 6.96 -5.16
C GLU A 93 -0.46 5.45 -5.02
N VAL A 94 0.77 4.97 -5.25
CA VAL A 94 1.12 3.56 -5.01
C VAL A 94 0.86 3.19 -3.55
N ALA A 95 1.34 4.01 -2.61
CA ALA A 95 1.20 3.78 -1.18
C ALA A 95 -0.27 3.71 -0.74
N GLY A 96 -1.10 4.63 -1.22
CA GLY A 96 -2.53 4.64 -0.90
C GLY A 96 -3.25 3.36 -1.34
N ARG A 97 -2.88 2.80 -2.49
CA ARG A 97 -3.47 1.56 -2.99
C ARG A 97 -3.02 0.33 -2.20
N PHE A 98 -1.73 0.25 -1.87
CA PHE A 98 -1.18 -0.86 -1.09
C PHE A 98 -1.54 -0.81 0.40
N ALA A 99 -1.86 0.36 0.95
CA ALA A 99 -2.16 0.48 2.37
C ALA A 99 -3.46 -0.26 2.78
N THR A 100 -4.43 -0.37 1.88
CA THR A 100 -5.79 -0.85 2.21
C THR A 100 -6.09 -2.27 1.70
N ALA A 101 -5.57 -2.66 0.54
CA ALA A 101 -5.84 -3.96 -0.06
C ALA A 101 -4.62 -4.49 -0.84
N ALA A 102 -4.53 -5.82 -0.96
CA ALA A 102 -3.51 -6.43 -1.80
C ALA A 102 -3.80 -6.13 -3.28
N PRO A 103 -2.78 -5.88 -4.11
CA PRO A 103 -2.97 -5.60 -5.53
C PRO A 103 -3.67 -6.78 -6.23
N GLY A 104 -4.67 -6.48 -7.08
CA GLY A 104 -5.48 -7.50 -7.76
C GLY A 104 -6.62 -8.09 -6.92
N THR A 105 -6.84 -7.61 -5.69
CA THR A 105 -8.06 -7.94 -4.94
C THR A 105 -9.22 -7.16 -5.58
N PRO A 106 -10.27 -7.83 -6.08
CA PRO A 106 -11.43 -7.10 -6.59
C PRO A 106 -12.03 -6.25 -5.47
N GLU A 107 -12.33 -4.98 -5.77
CA GLU A 107 -13.26 -4.20 -4.97
C GLU A 107 -14.62 -4.89 -5.10
N TRP A 108 -14.94 -5.80 -4.18
CA TRP A 108 -16.32 -6.18 -3.95
C TRP A 108 -16.99 -4.91 -3.44
N LYS A 109 -17.66 -4.18 -4.34
CA LYS A 109 -18.72 -3.29 -3.90
C LYS A 109 -19.69 -4.21 -3.18
N ASP A 110 -19.81 -4.04 -1.88
CA ASP A 110 -20.97 -4.55 -1.17
C ASP A 110 -22.18 -3.93 -1.90
N ASP A 111 -22.82 -4.71 -2.78
CA ASP A 111 -24.15 -4.40 -3.29
C ASP A 111 -25.09 -4.53 -2.10
N ASP A 112 -25.11 -3.49 -1.26
CA ASP A 112 -26.06 -3.24 -0.17
C ASP A 112 -27.46 -2.89 -0.72
N ASP A 113 -27.82 -3.47 -1.88
CA ASP A 113 -29.10 -3.32 -2.58
C ASP A 113 -29.73 -4.69 -2.88
N ALA A 114 -29.39 -5.71 -2.10
CA ALA A 114 -30.27 -6.87 -1.94
C ALA A 114 -31.46 -6.44 -1.07
N GLU A 115 -32.42 -5.76 -1.70
CA GLU A 115 -33.78 -5.58 -1.18
C GLU A 115 -34.22 -6.88 -0.47
N PRO A 116 -34.70 -6.81 0.79
CA PRO A 116 -35.12 -8.01 1.50
C PRO A 116 -36.21 -8.67 0.68
N TYR A 117 -36.02 -9.96 0.37
CA TYR A 117 -37.03 -10.80 -0.26
C TYR A 117 -38.22 -10.86 0.71
N GLU A 118 -39.18 -9.92 0.57
CA GLU A 118 -40.47 -10.00 1.24
C GLU A 118 -41.11 -11.31 0.75
N GLY A 119 -41.15 -12.28 1.67
CA GLY A 119 -41.77 -13.56 1.46
C GLY A 119 -43.17 -13.33 0.92
N ARG A 120 -43.39 -13.74 -0.33
CA ARG A 120 -44.72 -13.78 -0.92
C ARG A 120 -45.52 -14.82 -0.15
N ASP A 121 -46.39 -14.33 0.74
CA ASP A 121 -47.51 -15.09 1.28
C ASP A 121 -48.34 -15.62 0.09
N GLU A 122 -48.19 -16.90 -0.23
CA GLU A 122 -49.19 -17.61 -1.03
C GLU A 122 -50.13 -18.32 -0.07
N ASP A 123 -51.08 -17.51 0.41
CA ASP A 123 -52.27 -17.93 1.13
C ASP A 123 -53.05 -18.93 0.27
N GLU A 124 -53.24 -20.09 0.87
CA GLU A 124 -54.05 -21.21 0.44
C GLU A 124 -55.51 -20.78 0.26
N SER A 125 -56.02 -20.70 -0.97
CA SER A 125 -57.45 -20.89 -1.30
C SER A 125 -57.69 -20.76 -2.80
N ASP A 126 -58.12 -21.83 -3.47
CA ASP A 126 -59.44 -21.80 -4.11
C ASP A 126 -60.00 -23.20 -4.42
N TYR A 127 -61.30 -23.29 -4.22
CA TYR A 127 -62.20 -24.43 -4.38
C TYR A 127 -62.56 -24.64 -5.85
N VAL A 128 -62.57 -25.89 -6.35
CA VAL A 128 -63.65 -26.45 -7.21
C VAL A 128 -63.77 -27.96 -6.99
#